data_AF-A0A934SKQ5-F1
#
_entry.id   AF-A0A934SKQ5-F1
#
_cell.length_a   1.000
_cell.length_b   1.000
_cell.length_c   1.000
_cell.angle_alpha   90.00
_cell.angle_beta   90.00
_cell.angle_gamma   90.00
#
_symmetry.space_group_name_H-M   'P 1'
#
loop_
_entity.id
_entity.type
_entity.pdbx_description
1 polymer ?
#
loop_
_entity_poly.entity_id
_entity_poly.type
_entity_poly.pdbx_seq_one_letter_code
_entity_poly.pdbx_strand_id
1 'polypeptide(L)'
;MSKKIDAALKDLIKALEKHAEAVGGSRISLKKSERASARVQETATTYAQVVYEKSGLESPLSLVSLNGLDAATLSSLAAERDKLSSKKKK
;
A
#
# COMPACT_ATOMS: atom_id res chain seq x y z
N MET A 1 -5.92 24.84 -10.73
CA MET A 1 -5.49 23.64 -9.99
C MET A 1 -4.71 24.03 -8.75
N SER A 2 -4.86 23.27 -7.65
CA SER A 2 -4.12 23.54 -6.43
C SER A 2 -2.66 23.18 -6.63
N LYS A 3 -1.73 24.14 -6.44
CA LYS A 3 -0.29 23.87 -6.51
C LYS A 3 0.14 22.67 -5.65
N LYS A 4 -0.56 22.43 -4.53
CA LYS A 4 -0.33 21.28 -3.64
C LYS A 4 -0.81 19.94 -4.24
N ILE A 5 -1.96 19.92 -4.91
CA ILE A 5 -2.47 18.71 -5.57
C ILE A 5 -1.57 18.39 -6.76
N ASP A 6 -1.17 19.38 -7.54
CA ASP A 6 -0.29 19.19 -8.71
C ASP A 6 1.10 18.69 -8.29
N ALA A 7 1.63 19.15 -7.15
CA ALA A 7 2.89 18.65 -6.59
C ALA A 7 2.76 17.19 -6.13
N ALA A 8 1.73 16.88 -5.33
CA ALA A 8 1.49 15.51 -4.85
C ALA A 8 1.21 14.52 -6.01
N LEU A 9 0.52 14.98 -7.05
CA LEU A 9 0.27 14.18 -8.27
C LEU A 9 1.57 13.89 -9.02
N LYS A 10 2.46 14.88 -9.17
CA LYS A 10 3.78 14.67 -9.78
C LYS A 10 4.61 13.67 -9.00
N ASP A 11 4.57 13.71 -7.68
CA ASP A 11 5.33 12.78 -6.84
C ASP A 11 4.75 11.35 -6.90
N LEU A 12 3.43 11.21 -6.97
CA LEU A 12 2.76 9.93 -7.21
C LEU A 12 3.14 9.34 -8.57
N ILE A 13 3.13 10.13 -9.65
CA ILE A 13 3.54 9.68 -10.99
C ILE A 13 4.98 9.16 -10.96
N LYS A 14 5.92 9.91 -10.37
CA LYS A 14 7.32 9.48 -10.25
C LYS A 14 7.47 8.17 -9.46
N ALA A 15 6.66 7.97 -8.42
CA ALA A 15 6.68 6.73 -7.65
C ALA A 15 6.19 5.53 -8.48
N LEU A 16 5.15 5.72 -9.29
CA LEU A 16 4.62 4.71 -10.21
C LEU A 16 5.62 4.35 -11.31
N GLU A 17 6.29 5.33 -11.91
CA GLU A 17 7.35 5.10 -12.90
C GLU A 17 8.49 4.26 -12.32
N LYS A 18 8.98 4.63 -11.13
CA LYS A 18 10.03 3.87 -10.43
C LYS A 18 9.60 2.46 -10.04
N HIS A 19 8.32 2.27 -9.71
CA HIS A 19 7.76 0.95 -9.46
C HIS A 19 7.71 0.11 -10.74
N ALA A 20 7.28 0.69 -11.86
CA ALA A 20 7.30 0.01 -13.16
C ALA A 20 8.73 -0.38 -13.57
N GLU A 21 9.73 0.48 -13.34
CA GLU A 21 11.14 0.15 -13.58
C GLU A 21 11.66 -0.96 -12.65
N ALA A 22 11.22 -0.97 -11.38
CA ALA A 22 11.65 -1.95 -10.39
C ALA A 22 11.05 -3.35 -10.65
N VAL A 23 9.84 -3.40 -11.19
CA VAL A 23 9.05 -4.64 -11.37
C VAL A 23 9.03 -5.11 -12.83
N GLY A 24 9.29 -4.24 -13.80
CA GLY A 24 9.27 -4.56 -15.24
C GLY A 24 10.52 -5.26 -15.79
N GLY A 25 11.55 -5.45 -14.98
CA GLY A 25 12.79 -6.13 -15.40
C GLY A 25 12.72 -7.66 -15.31
N SER A 26 13.44 -8.37 -16.19
CA SER A 26 13.52 -9.85 -16.20
C SER A 26 14.05 -10.46 -14.89
N ARG A 27 14.84 -9.72 -14.11
CA ARG A 27 15.33 -10.12 -12.78
C ARG A 27 14.89 -9.09 -11.74
N ILE A 28 13.79 -9.40 -11.06
CA ILE A 28 13.23 -8.54 -10.02
C ILE A 28 13.91 -8.90 -8.70
N SER A 29 14.54 -7.92 -8.05
CA SER A 29 14.97 -8.06 -6.66
C SER A 29 13.78 -7.79 -5.76
N LEU A 30 13.36 -8.79 -4.98
CA LEU A 30 12.20 -8.72 -4.08
C LEU A 30 12.26 -7.49 -3.14
N LYS A 31 13.44 -7.19 -2.57
CA LYS A 31 13.63 -5.98 -1.75
C LYS A 31 13.46 -4.68 -2.52
N LYS A 32 13.82 -4.65 -3.81
CA LYS A 32 13.71 -3.47 -4.66
C LYS A 32 12.24 -3.24 -5.04
N SER A 33 11.50 -4.30 -5.37
CA SER A 33 10.07 -4.20 -5.64
C SER A 33 9.30 -3.78 -4.38
N GLU A 34 9.56 -4.40 -3.22
CA GLU A 34 8.91 -4.04 -1.96
C GLU A 34 9.11 -2.56 -1.59
N ARG A 35 10.35 -2.06 -1.68
CA ARG A 35 10.65 -0.64 -1.43
C ARG A 35 9.94 0.29 -2.42
N ALA A 36 9.86 -0.10 -3.69
CA ALA A 36 9.16 0.67 -4.69
C ALA A 36 7.64 0.67 -4.44
N SER A 37 7.06 -0.47 -4.06
CA SER A 37 5.64 -0.58 -3.71
C SER A 37 5.29 0.24 -2.47
N ALA A 38 6.14 0.20 -1.43
CA ALA A 38 5.96 1.03 -0.24
C ALA A 38 5.97 2.53 -0.57
N ARG A 39 6.86 2.95 -1.50
CA ARG A 39 6.93 4.34 -1.96
C ARG A 39 5.67 4.78 -2.72
N VAL A 40 5.09 3.89 -3.52
CA VAL A 40 3.80 4.14 -4.20
C VAL A 40 2.68 4.29 -3.18
N GLN A 41 2.62 3.42 -2.18
CA GLN A 41 1.59 3.47 -1.15
C GLN A 41 1.68 4.78 -0.32
N GLU A 42 2.88 5.19 0.07
CA GLU A 42 3.12 6.45 0.79
C GLU A 42 2.65 7.66 -0.04
N THR A 43 3.12 7.78 -1.28
CA THR A 43 2.77 8.92 -2.15
C THR A 43 1.30 8.94 -2.55
N ALA A 44 0.67 7.77 -2.73
CA ALA A 44 -0.77 7.65 -2.98
C ALA A 44 -1.59 8.12 -1.78
N THR A 45 -1.16 7.78 -0.56
CA THR A 45 -1.80 8.23 0.69
C THR A 45 -1.67 9.74 0.84
N THR A 46 -0.49 10.32 0.58
CA THR A 46 -0.29 11.77 0.62
C THR A 46 -1.16 12.49 -0.41
N TYR A 47 -1.22 12.00 -1.65
CA TYR A 47 -2.10 12.59 -2.67
C TYR A 47 -3.57 12.50 -2.27
N ALA A 48 -4.01 11.35 -1.73
CA ALA A 48 -5.36 11.15 -1.22
C ALA A 48 -5.72 12.14 -0.11
N GLN A 49 -4.82 12.37 0.85
CA GLN A 49 -5.01 13.34 1.93
C GLN A 49 -5.12 14.78 1.39
N VAL A 50 -4.22 15.19 0.50
CA VAL A 50 -4.23 16.55 -0.07
C VAL A 50 -5.48 16.81 -0.92
N VAL A 51 -5.99 15.79 -1.62
CA VAL A 51 -7.27 15.86 -2.35
C VAL A 51 -8.43 15.96 -1.37
N TYR A 52 -8.45 15.13 -0.32
CA TYR A 52 -9.51 15.13 0.69
C TYR A 52 -9.60 16.47 1.42
N GLU A 53 -8.47 16.99 1.92
CA GLU A 53 -8.39 18.30 2.59
C GLU A 53 -8.97 19.44 1.76
N LYS A 54 -8.87 19.33 0.44
CA LYS A 54 -9.24 20.41 -0.47
C LYS A 54 -10.61 20.26 -1.12
N SER A 55 -11.07 19.03 -1.33
CA SER A 55 -12.31 18.75 -2.04
C SER A 55 -13.40 18.19 -1.14
N GLY A 56 -13.07 17.71 0.07
CA GLY A 56 -13.97 16.95 0.94
C GLY A 56 -14.36 15.59 0.36
N LEU A 57 -13.84 15.22 -0.82
CA LEU A 57 -14.11 13.94 -1.47
C LEU A 57 -13.10 12.91 -0.95
N GLU A 58 -13.61 11.77 -0.48
CA GLU A 58 -12.76 10.63 -0.19
C GLU A 58 -12.07 10.15 -1.47
N SER A 59 -10.75 10.01 -1.40
CA SER A 59 -9.98 9.54 -2.54
C SER A 59 -10.18 8.03 -2.73
N PRO A 60 -10.44 7.54 -3.95
CA PRO A 60 -10.55 6.10 -4.23
C PRO A 60 -9.22 5.37 -3.98
N LEU A 61 -8.09 6.09 -3.89
CA LEU A 61 -6.79 5.52 -3.55
C LEU A 61 -6.66 5.23 -2.04
N SER A 62 -7.52 5.79 -1.20
CA SER A 62 -7.61 5.43 0.23
C SER A 62 -8.03 3.97 0.42
N LEU A 63 -8.84 3.45 -0.52
CA LEU A 63 -9.30 2.06 -0.52
C LEU A 63 -8.20 1.05 -0.88
N VAL A 64 -7.05 1.49 -1.39
CA VAL A 64 -5.95 0.58 -1.76
C VAL A 64 -5.31 -0.08 -0.52
N SER A 65 -5.59 0.43 0.69
CA SER A 65 -5.19 -0.22 1.95
C SER A 65 -6.24 -1.20 2.52
N LEU A 66 -7.39 -1.42 1.86
CA LEU A 66 -8.52 -2.20 2.42
C LEU A 66 -8.66 -3.64 1.91
N ASN A 67 -7.63 -4.19 1.27
CA ASN A 67 -7.49 -5.65 1.17
C ASN A 67 -6.63 -6.22 2.32
N GLY A 68 -6.53 -5.50 3.44
CA GLY A 68 -6.18 -6.10 4.73
C GLY A 68 -7.38 -6.88 5.27
N LEU A 69 -7.16 -8.12 5.69
CA LEU A 69 -8.16 -8.89 6.43
C LEU A 69 -8.60 -8.08 7.66
N ASP A 70 -9.90 -8.10 7.96
CA ASP A 70 -10.42 -7.42 9.14
C ASP A 70 -9.72 -7.93 10.42
N ALA A 71 -9.64 -7.10 11.45
CA ALA A 71 -8.96 -7.42 12.70
C ALA A 71 -9.49 -8.71 13.38
N ALA A 72 -10.79 -8.98 13.29
CA ALA A 72 -11.41 -10.21 13.77
C ALA A 72 -10.91 -11.42 12.96
N THR A 73 -10.85 -11.31 11.64
CA THR A 73 -10.29 -12.34 10.77
C THR A 73 -8.81 -12.61 11.05
N LEU A 74 -8.00 -11.56 11.26
CA LEU A 74 -6.60 -11.70 11.65
C LEU A 74 -6.42 -12.38 13.01
N SER A 75 -7.27 -12.04 13.98
CA SER A 75 -7.29 -12.67 15.31
C SER A 75 -7.66 -14.17 15.21
N SER A 76 -8.67 -14.50 14.39
CA SER A 76 -9.06 -15.88 14.13
C SER A 76 -7.92 -16.70 13.54
N LEU A 77 -7.24 -16.16 12.51
CA LEU A 77 -6.09 -16.82 11.88
C LEU A 77 -4.90 -17.00 12.83
N ALA A 78 -4.65 -16.04 13.74
CA ALA A 78 -3.64 -16.18 14.77
C ALA A 78 -3.98 -17.32 15.74
N ALA A 79 -5.22 -17.36 16.23
CA ALA A 79 -5.68 -18.43 17.13
C ALA A 79 -5.63 -19.82 16.47
N GLU A 80 -5.97 -19.92 15.18
CA GLU A 80 -5.85 -21.18 14.43
C GLU A 80 -4.39 -21.63 14.26
N ARG A 81 -3.48 -20.70 13.95
CA ARG A 81 -2.04 -20.98 13.86
C ARG A 81 -1.50 -21.54 15.17
N ASP A 82 -1.88 -20.95 16.29
CA ASP A 82 -1.42 -21.37 17.62
C ASP A 82 -1.94 -22.79 17.97
N LYS A 83 -3.20 -23.09 17.61
CA LYS A 83 -3.78 -24.44 17.75
C LYS A 83 -3.06 -25.49 16.88
N LEU A 84 -2.62 -25.13 15.68
CA LEU A 84 -1.85 -26.04 14.83
C LEU A 84 -0.44 -26.28 15.36
N SER A 85 0.22 -25.23 15.88
CA SER A 85 1.56 -25.34 16.46
C SER A 85 1.60 -26.24 17.71
N SER A 86 0.53 -26.19 18.53
CA SER A 86 0.38 -27.03 19.72
C SER A 86 0.02 -28.48 19.38
N LYS A 87 -0.75 -28.72 18.32
CA LYS A 87 -1.04 -30.08 17.83
C LYS A 87 0.19 -30.80 17.26
N LYS A 88 1.14 -30.06 16.68
CA LYS A 88 2.37 -30.62 16.09
C LYS A 88 3.43 -31.06 17.13
N LYS A 89 3.26 -30.70 18.40
CA LYS A 89 4.16 -31.03 19.51
C LYS A 89 3.77 -32.30 20.28
N LYS A 90 2.88 -33.13 19.72
CA LYS A 90 2.52 -34.45 20.24
C LYS A 90 3.02 -35.55 19.31
#